data_AF-A0A6G9J598-F1
#
_entry.id   AF-A0A6G9J598-F1
#
_cell.length_a   1.000
_cell.length_b   1.000
_cell.length_c   1.000
_cell.angle_alpha   90.00
_cell.angle_beta   90.00
_cell.angle_gamma   90.00
#
_symmetry.space_group_name_H-M   'P 1'
#
loop_
_entity.id
_entity.type
_entity.pdbx_description
1 polymer ?
#
loop_
_entity_poly.entity_id
_entity_poly.type
_entity_poly.pdbx_seq_one_letter_code
_entity_poly.pdbx_strand_id
1 'polypeptide(L)'
;MTFEELTKNKPTAEWKQRMDEDDDLFTDENINATNEVLDSYINNLKKLGDNPTEEDILECVKEVVIRLNELNDKYDYFIETMEREELCEFIIEAARIAGLESEEDITEEWREW
;
A
#
# COMPACT_ATOMS: atom_id res chain seq x y z
N MET A 1 -7.96 -14.52 2.25
CA MET A 1 -8.16 -13.23 2.93
C MET A 1 -9.20 -12.44 2.13
N THR A 2 -9.99 -11.58 2.75
CA THR A 2 -10.92 -10.64 2.07
C THR A 2 -10.41 -9.20 2.17
N PHE A 3 -10.90 -8.30 1.32
CA PHE A 3 -10.55 -6.87 1.45
C PHE A 3 -10.92 -6.30 2.81
N GLU A 4 -12.02 -6.74 3.44
CA GLU A 4 -12.41 -6.29 4.77
C GLU A 4 -11.44 -6.73 5.87
N GLU A 5 -10.90 -7.94 5.76
CA GLU A 5 -9.86 -8.43 6.66
C GLU A 5 -8.53 -7.70 6.42
N LEU A 6 -8.16 -7.48 5.16
CA LEU A 6 -6.93 -6.78 4.80
C LEU A 6 -6.94 -5.32 5.26
N THR A 7 -8.06 -4.59 5.10
CA THR A 7 -8.19 -3.20 5.57
C THR A 7 -8.05 -3.06 7.09
N LYS A 8 -8.34 -4.11 7.87
CA LYS A 8 -8.12 -4.10 9.33
C LYS A 8 -6.64 -4.25 9.71
N ASN A 9 -5.84 -4.83 8.82
CA ASN A 9 -4.42 -5.13 9.02
C ASN A 9 -3.55 -4.27 8.09
N LYS A 10 -3.86 -2.98 7.95
CA LYS A 10 -2.98 -2.06 7.23
C LYS A 10 -1.65 -1.91 7.97
N PRO A 11 -0.53 -1.74 7.25
CA PRO A 11 0.79 -1.56 7.87
C PRO A 11 0.84 -0.31 8.76
N THR A 12 0.07 0.72 8.41
CA THR A 12 -0.07 1.97 9.19
C THR A 12 -0.56 1.76 10.63
N ALA A 13 -1.22 0.64 10.94
CA ALA A 13 -1.62 0.31 12.32
C ALA A 13 -0.42 -0.05 13.21
N GLU A 14 0.58 -0.74 12.64
CA GLU A 14 1.85 -1.02 13.33
C GLU A 14 2.71 0.25 13.37
N TRP A 15 2.71 1.06 12.32
CA TRP A 15 3.43 2.35 12.31
C TRP A 15 2.95 3.27 13.42
N LYS A 16 1.64 3.28 13.67
CA LYS A 16 1.06 4.06 14.76
C LYS A 16 1.51 3.57 16.14
N GLN A 17 1.63 2.26 16.32
CA GLN A 17 2.17 1.68 17.56
C GLN A 17 3.65 2.04 17.75
N ARG A 18 4.45 1.95 16.68
CA ARG A 18 5.87 2.34 16.70
C ARG A 18 6.06 3.82 17.00
N MET A 19 5.22 4.69 16.42
CA MET A 19 5.19 6.12 16.73
C MET A 19 4.91 6.39 18.23
N ASP A 20 3.99 5.63 18.85
CA ASP A 20 3.68 5.76 20.28
C ASP A 20 4.83 5.23 21.19
N GLU A 21 5.78 4.46 20.63
CA GLU A 21 6.99 3.93 21.28
C GLU A 21 8.23 4.83 21.08
N ASP A 22 8.05 6.12 20.79
CA ASP A 22 9.09 7.14 20.53
C ASP A 22 9.86 6.93 19.20
N ASP A 23 9.19 6.42 18.16
CA ASP A 23 9.72 6.45 16.78
C ASP A 23 9.42 7.80 16.10
N ASP A 24 10.45 8.62 15.89
CA ASP A 24 10.38 9.95 15.27
C ASP A 24 10.16 9.90 13.74
N LEU A 25 10.18 8.71 13.11
CA LEU A 25 9.97 8.54 11.67
C LEU A 25 8.52 8.83 11.25
N PHE A 26 7.57 8.57 12.15
CA PHE A 26 6.15 8.69 11.85
C PHE A 26 5.51 9.93 12.45
N THR A 27 4.54 10.46 11.73
CA THR A 27 3.66 11.53 12.20
C THR A 27 2.22 11.14 11.95
N ASP A 28 1.29 11.73 12.69
CA ASP A 28 -0.13 11.58 12.36
C ASP A 28 -0.43 11.97 10.90
N GLU A 29 0.30 12.95 10.34
CA GLU A 29 0.10 13.41 8.97
C GLU A 29 0.54 12.39 7.92
N ASN A 30 1.73 11.80 8.06
CA ASN A 30 2.21 10.79 7.09
C ASN A 30 1.46 9.46 7.19
N ILE A 31 1.07 9.05 8.41
CA ILE A 31 0.24 7.87 8.65
C ILE A 31 -1.14 8.06 8.02
N ASN A 32 -1.79 9.20 8.24
CA ASN A 32 -3.11 9.46 7.68
C ASN A 32 -3.07 9.57 6.16
N ALA A 33 -2.07 10.23 5.59
CA ALA A 33 -1.91 10.31 4.14
C ALA A 33 -1.69 8.91 3.52
N THR A 34 -0.86 8.07 4.13
CA THR A 34 -0.68 6.69 3.66
C THR A 34 -1.97 5.89 3.77
N ASN A 35 -2.73 6.04 4.86
CA ASN A 35 -4.04 5.40 5.02
C ASN A 35 -5.00 5.74 3.88
N GLU A 36 -5.07 7.01 3.49
CA GLU A 36 -5.92 7.47 2.38
C GLU A 36 -5.49 6.86 1.04
N VAL A 37 -4.18 6.76 0.78
CA VAL A 37 -3.63 6.13 -0.42
C VAL A 37 -3.99 4.65 -0.47
N LEU A 38 -3.80 3.92 0.63
CA LEU A 38 -4.14 2.49 0.73
C LEU A 38 -5.66 2.27 0.62
N ASP A 39 -6.49 3.12 1.23
CA ASP A 39 -7.95 3.04 1.07
C ASP A 39 -8.39 3.32 -0.36
N SER A 40 -7.78 4.30 -1.03
CA SER A 40 -8.05 4.59 -2.44
C SER A 40 -7.72 3.37 -3.31
N TYR A 41 -6.60 2.71 -3.05
CA TYR A 41 -6.19 1.51 -3.77
C TYR A 41 -7.19 0.36 -3.61
N ILE A 42 -7.55 0.02 -2.36
CA ILE A 42 -8.55 -1.03 -2.07
C ILE A 42 -9.90 -0.69 -2.72
N ASN A 43 -10.32 0.57 -2.66
CA ASN A 43 -11.56 1.01 -3.29
C ASN A 43 -11.49 0.95 -4.82
N ASN A 44 -10.34 1.21 -5.44
CA ASN A 44 -10.16 1.08 -6.88
C ASN A 44 -10.24 -0.38 -7.31
N LEU A 45 -9.55 -1.30 -6.61
CA LEU A 45 -9.66 -2.73 -6.87
C LEU A 45 -11.11 -3.24 -6.74
N LYS A 46 -11.84 -2.83 -5.69
CA LYS A 46 -13.26 -3.18 -5.52
C LYS A 46 -14.14 -2.67 -6.65
N LYS A 47 -13.83 -1.52 -7.25
CA LYS A 47 -14.61 -0.94 -8.36
C LYS A 47 -14.42 -1.69 -9.67
N LEU A 48 -13.34 -2.43 -9.83
CA LEU A 48 -13.12 -3.25 -11.02
C LEU A 48 -14.19 -4.36 -11.15
N GLY A 49 -14.79 -4.78 -10.02
CA GLY A 49 -15.88 -5.75 -9.99
C GLY A 49 -15.43 -7.18 -10.16
N ASP A 50 -16.25 -8.00 -10.80
CA ASP A 50 -15.99 -9.44 -10.97
C ASP A 50 -15.13 -9.71 -12.22
N ASN A 51 -14.03 -10.44 -12.04
CA ASN A 51 -13.08 -10.84 -13.09
C ASN A 51 -12.40 -9.65 -13.81
N PRO A 52 -11.70 -8.76 -13.08
CA PRO A 52 -10.82 -7.78 -13.72
C PRO A 52 -9.75 -8.47 -14.56
N THR A 53 -9.23 -7.76 -15.56
CA THR A 53 -8.02 -8.21 -16.25
C THR A 53 -6.80 -7.98 -15.38
N GLU A 54 -5.72 -8.72 -15.64
CA GLU A 54 -4.42 -8.48 -15.02
C GLU A 54 -3.94 -7.03 -15.22
N GLU A 55 -4.16 -6.48 -16.42
CA GLU A 55 -3.82 -5.08 -16.73
C GLU A 55 -4.58 -4.08 -15.85
N ASP A 56 -5.88 -4.30 -15.61
CA ASP A 56 -6.70 -3.43 -14.74
C ASP A 56 -6.17 -3.43 -13.29
N ILE A 57 -5.73 -4.59 -12.79
CA ILE A 57 -5.16 -4.71 -11.45
C ILE A 57 -3.78 -4.04 -11.39
N LEU A 58 -2.93 -4.28 -12.39
CA LEU A 58 -1.59 -3.67 -12.46
C LEU A 58 -1.66 -2.16 -12.60
N GLU A 59 -2.68 -1.61 -13.27
CA GLU A 59 -2.91 -0.16 -13.29
C GLU A 59 -3.19 0.39 -11.89
N CYS A 60 -4.02 -0.30 -11.09
CA CYS A 60 -4.27 0.07 -9.69
C CYS A 60 -2.98 -0.02 -8.84
N VAL A 61 -2.15 -1.05 -9.06
CA VAL A 61 -0.85 -1.22 -8.39
C VAL A 61 0.09 -0.08 -8.73
N LYS A 62 0.22 0.26 -10.01
CA LYS A 62 1.04 1.38 -10.46
C LYS A 62 0.59 2.69 -9.83
N GLU A 63 -0.72 2.98 -9.82
CA GLU A 63 -1.25 4.20 -9.21
C GLU A 63 -0.90 4.31 -7.72
N VAL A 64 -1.04 3.21 -6.96
CA VAL A 64 -0.74 3.24 -5.52
C VAL A 64 0.76 3.42 -5.27
N VAL A 65 1.63 2.76 -6.03
CA VAL A 65 3.09 2.88 -5.90
C VAL A 65 3.55 4.30 -6.21
N ILE A 66 3.04 4.92 -7.29
CA ILE A 66 3.37 6.31 -7.63
C ILE A 66 2.97 7.27 -6.51
N ARG A 67 1.76 7.10 -5.95
CA ARG A 67 1.32 7.93 -4.82
C ARG A 67 2.19 7.72 -3.58
N LEU A 68 2.65 6.51 -3.32
CA LEU A 68 3.59 6.24 -2.22
C LEU A 68 4.96 6.90 -2.46
N ASN A 69 5.47 6.92 -3.70
CA ASN A 69 6.67 7.69 -4.06
C ASN A 69 6.47 9.19 -3.72
N GLU A 70 5.33 9.77 -4.11
CA GLU A 70 5.00 11.17 -3.82
C GLU A 70 4.91 11.44 -2.31
N LEU A 71 4.32 10.53 -1.53
CA LEU A 71 4.28 10.66 -0.08
C LEU A 71 5.66 10.56 0.55
N ASN A 72 6.50 9.66 0.06
CA ASN A 72 7.85 9.49 0.55
C ASN A 72 8.67 10.78 0.38
N ASP A 73 8.65 11.37 -0.82
CA ASP A 73 9.32 12.64 -1.11
C ASP A 73 8.76 13.80 -0.27
N LYS A 74 7.42 13.83 -0.10
CA LYS A 74 6.74 14.87 0.67
C LYS A 74 7.06 14.84 2.17
N TYR A 75 7.24 13.66 2.75
CA TYR A 75 7.40 13.45 4.19
C TYR A 75 8.81 12.99 4.56
N ASP A 76 9.83 13.63 3.97
CA ASP A 76 11.25 13.48 4.32
C ASP A 76 11.79 12.04 4.25
N TYR A 77 11.36 11.29 3.24
CA TYR A 77 11.80 9.93 2.95
C TYR A 77 11.56 8.93 4.09
N PHE A 78 10.40 9.01 4.74
CA PHE A 78 10.04 8.17 5.89
C PHE A 78 9.85 6.68 5.59
N ILE A 79 9.73 6.27 4.31
CA ILE A 79 9.60 4.87 3.93
C ILE A 79 11.00 4.26 3.87
N GLU A 80 11.38 3.50 4.90
CA GLU A 80 12.63 2.75 4.94
C GLU A 80 12.43 1.29 4.51
N THR A 81 13.42 0.43 4.77
CA THR A 81 13.39 -0.98 4.37
C THR A 81 12.21 -1.75 4.97
N MET A 82 11.84 -1.46 6.23
CA MET A 82 10.76 -2.16 6.92
C MET A 82 9.40 -1.75 6.36
N GLU A 83 9.14 -0.45 6.27
CA GLU A 83 7.89 0.11 5.73
C GLU A 83 7.71 -0.33 4.28
N ARG A 84 8.82 -0.42 3.55
CA ARG A 84 8.78 -0.89 2.17
C ARG A 84 8.25 -2.30 2.08
N GLU A 85 8.78 -3.23 2.87
CA GLU A 85 8.35 -4.62 2.88
C GLU A 85 6.87 -4.73 3.28
N GLU A 86 6.47 -4.03 4.34
CA GLU A 86 5.09 -4.00 4.82
C GLU A 86 4.09 -3.45 3.78
N LEU A 87 4.47 -2.39 3.04
CA LEU A 87 3.67 -1.83 1.95
C LEU A 87 3.56 -2.80 0.77
N CYS A 88 4.68 -3.41 0.36
CA CYS A 88 4.70 -4.34 -0.76
C CYS A 88 3.83 -5.56 -0.46
N GLU A 89 3.95 -6.13 0.74
CA GLU A 89 3.12 -7.25 1.19
C GLU A 89 1.62 -6.90 1.14
N PHE A 90 1.25 -5.72 1.65
CA PHE A 90 -0.13 -5.26 1.60
C PHE A 90 -0.64 -5.09 0.16
N ILE A 91 0.16 -4.50 -0.73
CA ILE A 91 -0.23 -4.25 -2.12
C ILE A 91 -0.41 -5.56 -2.89
N ILE A 92 0.53 -6.49 -2.72
CA ILE A 92 0.51 -7.82 -3.35
C ILE A 92 -0.71 -8.62 -2.86
N GLU A 93 -0.98 -8.64 -1.56
CA GLU A 93 -2.12 -9.38 -1.02
C GLU A 93 -3.45 -8.80 -1.52
N ALA A 94 -3.58 -7.47 -1.61
CA ALA A 94 -4.75 -6.83 -2.19
C ALA A 94 -4.95 -7.20 -3.67
N ALA A 95 -3.87 -7.21 -4.46
CA ALA A 95 -3.92 -7.60 -5.87
C ALA A 95 -4.33 -9.07 -6.04
N ARG A 96 -3.82 -9.97 -5.17
CA ARG A 96 -4.23 -11.38 -5.13
C ARG A 96 -5.70 -11.55 -4.81
N ILE A 97 -6.23 -10.76 -3.86
CA ILE A 97 -7.67 -10.75 -3.54
C ILE A 97 -8.49 -10.28 -4.75
N ALA A 98 -7.97 -9.36 -5.57
CA ALA A 98 -8.61 -8.93 -6.82
C ALA A 98 -8.52 -9.97 -7.96
N GLY A 99 -7.76 -11.06 -7.76
CA GLY A 99 -7.63 -12.16 -8.72
C GLY A 99 -6.30 -12.19 -9.50
N LEU A 100 -5.32 -11.36 -9.13
CA LEU A 100 -4.00 -11.40 -9.76
C LEU A 100 -3.17 -12.58 -9.21
N GLU A 101 -2.77 -13.49 -10.09
CA GLU A 101 -1.84 -14.58 -9.76
C GLU A 101 -0.42 -14.21 -10.25
N SER A 102 0.41 -13.68 -9.36
CA SER A 102 1.82 -13.40 -9.62
C SER A 102 2.72 -13.85 -8.46
N GLU A 103 3.87 -14.43 -8.81
CA GLU A 103 4.96 -14.76 -7.89
C GLU A 103 6.03 -13.66 -7.84
N GLU A 104 5.93 -12.67 -8.72
CA GLU A 104 6.87 -11.55 -8.82
C GLU A 104 6.44 -10.38 -7.92
N ASP A 105 7.40 -9.52 -7.60
CA ASP A 105 7.12 -8.26 -6.95
C ASP A 105 6.53 -7.26 -7.96
N ILE A 106 5.21 -7.27 -8.07
CA ILE A 106 4.44 -6.42 -8.98
C ILE A 106 4.58 -4.92 -8.69
N THR A 107 5.25 -4.53 -7.61
CA THR A 107 5.46 -3.12 -7.26
C THR A 107 6.84 -2.61 -7.68
N GLU A 108 7.78 -3.50 -7.99
CA GLU A 108 9.19 -3.18 -8.28
C GLU A 108 9.36 -2.22 -9.47
N GLU A 109 8.56 -2.37 -10.53
CA GLU A 109 8.71 -1.57 -11.76
C GLU A 109 8.57 -0.05 -11.52
N TRP A 110 7.72 0.35 -10.57
CA TRP A 110 7.36 1.76 -10.36
C TRP A 110 7.89 2.34 -9.04
N ARG A 111 8.58 1.53 -8.23
CA ARG A 111 9.01 1.93 -6.89
C ARG A 111 10.26 2.81 -6.94
N GLU A 112 10.21 3.92 -6.21
CA GLU A 112 11.36 4.82 -6.02
C GLU A 112 11.81 4.95 -4.54
N TRP A 113 11.11 4.29 -3.60
CA TRP A 113 11.42 4.17 -2.16
C TRP A 113 12.05 2.83 -1.77
#